data_AF-A0A509LMB8-F1
#
_entry.id   AF-A0A509LMB8-F1
#
_cell.length_a   1.000
_cell.length_b   1.000
_cell.length_c   1.000
_cell.angle_alpha   90.00
_cell.angle_beta   90.00
_cell.angle_gamma   90.00
#
_symmetry.space_group_name_H-M   'P 1'
#
loop_
_entity.id
_entity.type
_entity.pdbx_description
1 polymer ?
#
loop_
_entity_poly.entity_id
_entity_poly.type
_entity_poly.pdbx_seq_one_letter_code
_entity_poly.pdbx_strand_id
1 'polypeptide(L)'
;MAQKITLSVPDLLHEKLKEWRASFNFSKMFQEAVTEAIQKKEEFQKRFSDDFDMSEIIKRLKQEKLIWEKKYYKIGKKEGLLWAKTVCYEDLLYVLQFDATYQIISDPKMNQYFEQIYQSTDLVTYSNASSVDHEQMFIEGWFKGVLEFWNQVKEKL
;
A
#
# COMPACT_ATOMS: atom_id res chain seq x y z
N MET A 1 36.85 -28.74 -8.80
CA MET A 1 37.87 -27.66 -8.81
C MET A 1 37.44 -26.63 -7.77
N ALA A 2 38.31 -26.20 -6.86
CA ALA A 2 37.97 -25.23 -5.82
C ALA A 2 38.44 -23.82 -6.22
N GLN A 3 37.53 -22.87 -6.34
CA GLN A 3 37.85 -21.46 -6.57
C GLN A 3 37.85 -20.71 -5.24
N LYS A 4 38.84 -19.82 -5.04
CA LYS A 4 38.92 -19.00 -3.83
C LYS A 4 37.93 -17.85 -3.95
N ILE A 5 36.99 -17.79 -3.01
CA ILE A 5 36.00 -16.71 -2.88
C ILE A 5 36.37 -15.90 -1.64
N THR A 6 36.55 -14.58 -1.79
CA THR A 6 36.78 -13.67 -0.68
C THR A 6 35.43 -13.17 -0.16
N LEU A 7 35.12 -13.47 1.10
CA LEU A 7 33.87 -13.07 1.75
C LEU A 7 34.15 -12.06 2.87
N SER A 8 33.31 -11.03 2.94
CA SER A 8 33.31 -10.11 4.07
C SER A 8 32.55 -10.75 5.22
N VAL A 9 33.19 -10.89 6.38
CA VAL A 9 32.64 -11.54 7.58
C VAL A 9 32.72 -10.54 8.73
N PRO A 10 31.71 -10.45 9.61
CA PRO A 10 31.76 -9.58 10.79
C PRO A 10 32.98 -9.87 11.67
N ASP A 11 33.60 -8.84 12.24
CA ASP A 11 34.86 -8.95 13.02
C ASP A 11 34.76 -9.97 14.17
N LEU A 12 33.60 -10.04 14.83
CA LEU A 12 33.29 -11.01 15.89
C LEU A 12 33.35 -12.48 15.42
N LEU A 13 32.94 -12.74 14.19
CA LEU A 13 33.03 -14.07 13.57
C LEU A 13 34.46 -14.35 13.11
N HIS A 14 35.17 -13.33 12.62
CA HIS A 14 36.56 -13.48 12.18
C HIS A 14 37.51 -13.91 13.32
N GLU A 15 37.36 -13.30 14.51
CA GLU A 15 38.18 -13.64 15.68
C GLU A 15 37.88 -15.06 16.20
N LYS A 16 36.61 -15.47 16.25
CA LYS A 16 36.22 -16.85 16.60
C LYS A 16 36.70 -17.88 15.58
N LEU A 17 36.71 -17.52 14.29
CA LEU A 17 37.25 -18.38 13.24
C LEU A 17 38.77 -18.56 13.35
N LYS A 18 39.52 -17.54 13.80
CA LYS A 18 40.97 -17.68 14.05
C LYS A 18 41.25 -18.66 15.19
N GLU A 19 40.51 -18.55 16.28
CA GLU A 19 40.70 -19.37 17.48
C GLU A 19 40.41 -20.86 17.22
N TRP A 20 39.44 -21.17 16.34
CA TRP A 20 39.02 -22.56 16.07
C TRP A 20 39.56 -23.14 14.75
N ARG A 21 40.54 -22.45 14.14
CA ARG A 21 41.14 -22.78 12.83
C ARG A 21 41.86 -24.12 12.75
N ALA A 22 42.39 -24.60 13.86
CA ALA A 22 43.04 -25.91 13.93
C ALA A 22 42.03 -27.06 14.08
N SER A 23 40.82 -26.78 14.59
CA SER A 23 39.84 -27.79 14.97
C SER A 23 38.76 -28.03 13.91
N PHE A 24 38.49 -27.05 13.05
CA PHE A 24 37.45 -27.15 12.03
C PHE A 24 37.99 -27.00 10.61
N ASN A 25 37.52 -27.87 9.72
CA ASN A 25 37.69 -27.68 8.28
C ASN A 25 36.66 -26.67 7.78
N PHE A 26 36.93 -25.38 7.97
CA PHE A 26 36.02 -24.30 7.63
C PHE A 26 35.65 -24.26 6.15
N SER A 27 36.56 -24.66 5.26
CA SER A 27 36.24 -24.75 3.84
C SER A 27 35.14 -25.79 3.60
N LYS A 28 35.22 -26.95 4.24
CA LYS A 28 34.19 -27.99 4.13
C LYS A 28 32.87 -27.57 4.79
N MET A 29 32.93 -26.99 5.99
CA MET A 29 31.74 -26.55 6.72
C MET A 29 31.02 -25.38 6.01
N PHE A 30 31.76 -24.45 5.43
CA PHE A 30 31.20 -23.36 4.64
C PHE A 30 30.61 -23.88 3.32
N GLN A 31 31.28 -24.82 2.65
CA GLN A 31 30.73 -25.47 1.46
C GLN A 31 29.43 -26.21 1.77
N GLU A 32 29.37 -26.95 2.87
CA GLU A 32 28.17 -27.67 3.30
C GLU A 32 27.03 -26.69 3.65
N ALA A 33 27.30 -25.68 4.47
CA ALA A 33 26.29 -24.68 4.87
C ALA A 33 25.77 -23.86 3.68
N VAL A 34 26.65 -23.46 2.75
CA VAL A 34 26.25 -22.75 1.54
C VAL A 34 25.49 -23.65 0.59
N THR A 35 25.91 -24.92 0.42
CA THR A 35 25.18 -25.88 -0.41
C THR A 35 23.79 -26.15 0.14
N GLU A 36 23.66 -26.31 1.47
CA GLU A 36 22.37 -26.50 2.12
C GLU A 36 21.49 -25.24 2.01
N ALA A 37 22.06 -24.04 2.17
CA ALA A 37 21.33 -22.79 2.01
C ALA A 37 20.87 -22.57 0.56
N ILE A 38 21.70 -22.92 -0.42
CA ILE A 38 21.34 -22.88 -1.84
C ILE A 38 20.24 -23.91 -2.12
N GLN A 39 20.40 -25.16 -1.68
CA GLN A 39 19.37 -26.20 -1.85
C GLN A 39 18.04 -25.80 -1.22
N LYS A 40 18.03 -25.27 0.01
CA LYS A 40 16.81 -24.76 0.64
C LYS A 40 16.16 -23.65 -0.17
N LYS A 41 16.96 -22.74 -0.75
CA LYS A 41 16.45 -21.64 -1.59
C LYS A 41 15.92 -22.16 -2.94
N GLU A 42 16.59 -23.13 -3.55
CA GLU A 42 16.18 -23.79 -4.79
C GLU A 42 14.94 -24.67 -4.60
N GLU A 43 14.83 -25.41 -3.50
CA GLU A 43 13.64 -26.18 -3.12
C GLU A 43 12.47 -25.25 -2.80
N PHE A 44 12.71 -24.15 -2.09
CA PHE A 44 11.71 -23.12 -1.87
C PHE A 44 11.21 -22.59 -3.22
N GLN A 45 12.12 -22.17 -4.11
CA GLN A 45 11.74 -21.69 -5.46
C GLN A 45 11.03 -22.77 -6.30
N LYS A 46 11.50 -24.02 -6.31
CA LYS A 46 10.84 -25.14 -7.00
C LYS A 46 9.43 -25.41 -6.49
N ARG A 47 9.22 -25.36 -5.17
CA ARG A 47 7.87 -25.50 -4.59
C ARG A 47 6.91 -24.41 -5.07
N PHE A 48 7.40 -23.21 -5.39
CA PHE A 48 6.57 -22.16 -6.01
C PHE A 48 6.48 -22.29 -7.53
N SER A 49 7.46 -22.88 -8.19
CA SER A 49 7.47 -23.05 -9.66
C SER A 49 6.65 -24.24 -10.16
N ASP A 50 6.50 -25.32 -9.38
CA ASP A 50 5.76 -26.52 -9.82
C ASP A 50 4.24 -26.43 -9.57
N ASP A 51 3.78 -25.68 -8.57
CA ASP A 51 2.34 -25.66 -8.16
C ASP A 51 1.60 -24.34 -8.43
N PHE A 52 2.31 -23.24 -8.69
CA PHE A 52 1.65 -21.95 -8.88
C PHE A 52 2.31 -21.13 -9.97
N ASP A 53 1.52 -20.74 -10.97
CA ASP A 53 1.90 -19.67 -11.89
C ASP A 53 1.85 -18.35 -11.10
N MET A 54 2.89 -18.09 -10.30
CA MET A 54 3.03 -16.91 -9.45
C MET A 54 2.83 -15.62 -10.27
N SER A 55 3.14 -15.66 -11.56
CA SER A 55 2.87 -14.58 -12.51
C SER A 55 1.36 -14.33 -12.67
N GLU A 56 0.56 -15.39 -12.77
CA GLU A 56 -0.90 -15.33 -12.84
C GLU A 56 -1.51 -14.81 -11.53
N ILE A 57 -1.05 -15.29 -10.37
CA ILE A 57 -1.52 -14.79 -9.06
C ILE A 57 -1.19 -13.30 -8.91
N ILE A 58 0.03 -12.88 -9.25
CA ILE A 58 0.42 -11.48 -9.18
C ILE A 58 -0.42 -10.64 -10.15
N LYS A 59 -0.70 -11.13 -11.37
CA LYS A 59 -1.59 -10.44 -12.31
C LYS A 59 -3.01 -10.30 -11.74
N ARG A 60 -3.57 -11.37 -11.17
CA ARG A 60 -4.89 -11.37 -10.53
C ARG A 60 -4.95 -10.37 -9.39
N LEU A 61 -3.98 -10.41 -8.46
CA LEU A 61 -3.91 -9.49 -7.32
C LEU A 61 -3.71 -8.04 -7.75
N LYS A 62 -2.94 -7.77 -8.82
CA LYS A 62 -2.82 -6.42 -9.39
C LYS A 62 -4.15 -5.91 -9.95
N GLN A 63 -4.90 -6.77 -10.64
CA GLN A 63 -6.23 -6.41 -11.15
C GLN A 63 -7.24 -6.20 -10.02
N GLU A 64 -7.25 -7.09 -9.03
CA GLU A 64 -8.10 -6.96 -7.84
C GLU A 64 -7.77 -5.66 -7.08
N LYS A 65 -6.49 -5.36 -6.86
CA LYS A 65 -6.05 -4.09 -6.27
C LYS A 65 -6.60 -2.90 -7.05
N LEU A 66 -6.45 -2.86 -8.37
CA LEU A 66 -6.90 -1.75 -9.19
C LEU A 66 -8.43 -1.59 -9.22
N ILE A 67 -9.18 -2.70 -9.19
CA ILE A 67 -10.65 -2.68 -9.06
C ILE A 67 -11.05 -2.13 -7.69
N TRP A 68 -10.34 -2.56 -6.66
CA TRP A 68 -10.59 -2.18 -5.27
C TRP A 68 -10.27 -0.70 -5.01
N GLU A 69 -9.15 -0.18 -5.53
CA GLU A 69 -8.82 1.25 -5.51
C GLU A 69 -9.90 2.10 -6.21
N LYS A 70 -10.33 1.67 -7.40
CA LYS A 70 -11.40 2.34 -8.15
C LYS A 70 -12.74 2.32 -7.43
N LYS A 71 -12.98 1.34 -6.54
CA LYS A 71 -14.23 1.24 -5.78
C LYS A 71 -14.36 2.45 -4.84
N TYR A 72 -13.35 2.72 -4.03
CA TYR A 72 -13.38 3.84 -3.07
C TYR A 72 -13.49 5.19 -3.76
N TYR A 73 -12.74 5.38 -4.83
CA TYR A 73 -12.85 6.58 -5.66
C TYR A 73 -14.26 6.80 -6.21
N LYS A 74 -14.90 5.75 -6.72
CA LYS A 74 -16.27 5.83 -7.25
C LYS A 74 -17.30 6.14 -6.16
N ILE A 75 -17.14 5.55 -4.98
CA ILE A 75 -18.01 5.82 -3.83
C ILE A 75 -17.85 7.28 -3.42
N GLY A 76 -16.60 7.73 -3.21
CA GLY A 76 -16.29 9.13 -2.90
C GLY A 76 -16.92 10.09 -3.90
N LYS A 77 -16.73 9.85 -5.20
CA LYS A 77 -17.32 10.67 -6.26
C LYS A 77 -18.84 10.76 -6.19
N LYS A 78 -19.52 9.65 -5.90
CA LYS A 78 -20.99 9.62 -5.78
C LYS A 78 -21.43 10.45 -4.57
N GLU A 79 -20.78 10.26 -3.42
CA GLU A 79 -21.10 11.01 -2.20
C GLU A 79 -20.82 12.51 -2.36
N GLY A 80 -19.72 12.89 -3.00
CA GLY A 80 -19.39 14.29 -3.28
C GLY A 80 -20.43 14.98 -4.17
N LEU A 81 -20.95 14.26 -5.16
CA LEU A 81 -22.01 14.77 -6.02
C LEU A 81 -23.36 14.87 -5.28
N LEU A 82 -23.66 13.93 -4.37
CA LEU A 82 -24.86 14.00 -3.54
C LEU A 82 -24.80 15.19 -2.57
N TRP A 83 -23.66 15.37 -1.90
CA TRP A 83 -23.44 16.49 -1.00
C TRP A 83 -23.55 17.83 -1.73
N ALA A 84 -22.92 17.96 -2.90
CA ALA A 84 -22.95 19.21 -3.67
C ALA A 84 -24.37 19.60 -4.12
N LYS A 85 -25.30 18.64 -4.23
CA LYS A 85 -26.71 18.89 -4.54
C LYS A 85 -27.53 19.38 -3.35
N THR A 86 -27.16 19.02 -2.13
CA THR A 86 -27.93 19.34 -0.92
C THR A 86 -27.38 20.54 -0.16
N VAL A 87 -26.12 20.89 -0.42
CA VAL A 87 -25.41 21.94 0.32
C VAL A 87 -25.79 23.35 -0.17
N CYS A 88 -25.65 24.33 0.73
CA CYS A 88 -25.82 25.74 0.39
C CYS A 88 -24.64 26.27 -0.43
N TYR A 89 -24.88 27.35 -1.18
CA TYR A 89 -23.87 27.96 -2.04
C TYR A 89 -22.59 28.38 -1.29
N GLU A 90 -22.74 28.92 -0.07
CA GLU A 90 -21.61 29.33 0.76
C GLU A 90 -20.71 28.16 1.14
N ASP A 91 -21.30 27.03 1.53
CA ASP A 91 -20.56 25.83 1.89
C ASP A 91 -19.91 25.18 0.66
N LEU A 92 -20.56 25.26 -0.50
CA LEU A 92 -20.00 24.79 -1.76
C LEU A 92 -18.72 25.58 -2.11
N LEU A 93 -18.77 26.91 -2.02
CA LEU A 93 -17.59 27.76 -2.23
C LEU A 93 -16.50 27.51 -1.19
N TYR A 94 -16.88 27.33 0.08
CA TYR A 94 -15.95 27.04 1.17
C TYR A 94 -15.10 25.80 0.85
N VAL A 95 -15.73 24.72 0.41
CA VAL A 95 -15.03 23.49 0.03
C VAL A 95 -14.17 23.67 -1.22
N LEU A 96 -14.64 24.39 -2.23
CA LEU A 96 -13.90 24.61 -3.47
C LEU A 96 -12.65 25.48 -3.28
N GLN A 97 -12.66 26.36 -2.27
CA GLN A 97 -11.52 27.22 -1.90
C GLN A 97 -10.59 26.56 -0.88
N PHE A 98 -10.86 25.32 -0.47
CA PHE A 98 -10.05 24.63 0.53
C PHE A 98 -8.76 24.09 -0.10
N ASP A 99 -7.62 24.73 0.19
CA ASP A 99 -6.33 24.41 -0.42
C ASP A 99 -5.78 23.02 -0.03
N ALA A 100 -6.14 22.51 1.15
CA ALA A 100 -5.63 21.26 1.69
C ALA A 100 -6.67 20.13 1.61
N THR A 101 -6.91 19.57 0.42
CA THR A 101 -8.01 18.62 0.14
C THR A 101 -8.17 17.48 1.15
N TYR A 102 -7.08 16.95 1.73
CA TYR A 102 -7.14 15.85 2.71
C TYR A 102 -7.38 16.30 4.15
N GLN A 103 -7.08 17.56 4.48
CA GLN A 103 -7.30 18.11 5.80
C GLN A 103 -8.78 18.48 6.03
N ILE A 104 -9.60 18.49 4.97
CA ILE A 104 -11.03 18.74 5.05
C ILE A 104 -11.77 17.71 5.92
N ILE A 105 -11.20 16.51 6.07
CA ILE A 105 -11.75 15.49 6.97
C ILE A 105 -11.66 15.94 8.42
N SER A 106 -10.56 16.59 8.78
CA SER A 106 -10.31 17.11 10.13
C SER A 106 -10.83 18.53 10.33
N ASP A 107 -11.46 19.12 9.30
CA ASP A 107 -11.98 20.46 9.38
C ASP A 107 -13.21 20.50 10.33
N PRO A 108 -13.29 21.44 11.29
CA PRO A 108 -14.39 21.49 12.26
C PRO A 108 -15.79 21.56 11.65
N LYS A 109 -15.93 22.14 10.44
CA LYS A 109 -17.22 22.30 9.75
C LYS A 109 -17.62 21.03 8.99
N MET A 110 -16.63 20.30 8.47
CA MET A 110 -16.86 19.13 7.61
C MET A 110 -16.63 17.78 8.31
N ASN A 111 -15.95 17.75 9.46
CA ASN A 111 -15.62 16.53 10.19
C ASN A 111 -16.87 15.70 10.51
N GLN A 112 -17.94 16.34 11.01
CA GLN A 112 -19.18 15.63 11.34
C GLN A 112 -19.82 14.95 10.12
N TYR A 113 -19.74 15.59 8.94
CA TYR A 113 -20.24 15.00 7.70
C TYR A 113 -19.42 13.77 7.30
N PHE A 114 -18.08 13.87 7.37
CA PHE A 114 -17.20 12.75 7.04
C PHE A 114 -17.31 11.61 8.06
N GLU A 115 -17.40 11.88 9.35
CA GLU A 115 -17.63 10.87 10.39
C GLU A 115 -18.90 10.04 10.11
N GLN A 116 -20.01 10.68 9.72
CA GLN A 116 -21.25 9.98 9.38
C GLN A 116 -21.10 9.12 8.12
N ILE A 117 -20.35 9.59 7.13
CA ILE A 117 -20.09 8.82 5.92
C ILE A 117 -19.16 7.64 6.17
N TYR A 118 -18.13 7.81 7.01
CA TYR A 118 -17.24 6.73 7.41
C TYR A 118 -17.93 5.68 8.26
N GLN A 119 -18.97 6.04 9.01
CA GLN A 119 -19.78 5.06 9.74
C GLN A 119 -20.77 4.31 8.84
N SER A 120 -21.33 4.98 7.82
CA SER A 120 -22.33 4.39 6.92
C SER A 120 -21.73 3.62 5.75
N THR A 121 -20.57 4.05 5.29
CA THR A 121 -19.74 3.35 4.32
C THR A 121 -18.71 2.61 5.13
N ASP A 122 -18.59 1.29 5.03
CA ASP A 122 -17.71 0.39 5.80
C ASP A 122 -16.18 0.65 5.61
N LEU A 123 -15.78 1.92 5.63
CA LEU A 123 -14.47 2.50 5.43
C LEU A 123 -13.62 2.40 6.71
N VAL A 124 -14.28 2.39 7.89
CA VAL A 124 -13.65 2.20 9.20
C VAL A 124 -12.87 0.88 9.27
N THR A 125 -13.36 -0.16 8.60
CA THR A 125 -12.78 -1.51 8.61
C THR A 125 -11.35 -1.58 8.04
N TYR A 126 -10.90 -0.56 7.29
CA TYR A 126 -9.57 -0.51 6.67
C TYR A 126 -8.64 0.56 7.25
N SER A 127 -9.11 1.37 8.21
CA SER A 127 -8.33 2.44 8.86
C SER A 127 -7.12 1.92 9.65
N ASN A 128 -7.18 0.69 10.16
CA ASN A 128 -6.12 0.09 10.99
C ASN A 128 -5.02 -0.64 10.19
N ALA A 129 -5.15 -0.74 8.88
CA ALA A 129 -4.30 -1.59 8.04
C ALA A 129 -3.12 -0.85 7.39
N SER A 130 -2.51 0.15 8.03
CA SER A 130 -1.29 0.83 7.51
C SER A 130 -1.39 1.36 6.06
N SER A 131 -2.59 1.47 5.48
CA SER A 131 -2.83 1.79 4.07
C SER A 131 -3.51 3.15 3.96
N VAL A 132 -2.67 4.18 3.96
CA VAL A 132 -3.00 5.60 3.73
C VAL A 132 -3.78 5.82 2.40
N ASP A 133 -3.90 4.82 1.52
CA ASP A 133 -4.48 4.93 0.19
C ASP A 133 -6.02 5.05 0.13
N HIS A 134 -6.81 4.38 0.97
CA HIS A 134 -8.28 4.27 0.71
C HIS A 134 -9.04 5.53 1.06
N GLU A 135 -8.68 6.14 2.18
CA GLU A 135 -9.22 7.41 2.62
C GLU A 135 -8.85 8.51 1.61
N GLN A 136 -7.59 8.52 1.18
CA GLN A 136 -7.12 9.45 0.16
C GLN A 136 -7.90 9.30 -1.15
N MET A 137 -8.06 8.08 -1.66
CA MET A 137 -8.83 7.80 -2.88
C MET A 137 -10.30 8.18 -2.75
N PHE A 138 -10.90 7.95 -1.58
CA PHE A 138 -12.26 8.37 -1.30
C PHE A 138 -12.39 9.90 -1.38
N ILE A 139 -11.50 10.64 -0.72
CA ILE A 139 -11.51 12.10 -0.70
C ILE A 139 -11.23 12.70 -2.08
N GLU A 140 -10.26 12.16 -2.82
CA GLU A 140 -10.01 12.56 -4.21
C GLU A 140 -11.26 12.37 -5.09
N GLY A 141 -11.93 11.23 -4.91
CA GLY A 141 -13.21 10.95 -5.57
C GLY A 141 -14.26 11.98 -5.19
N TRP A 142 -14.44 12.21 -3.89
CA TRP A 142 -15.42 13.14 -3.33
C TRP A 142 -15.24 14.55 -3.86
N PHE A 143 -14.02 15.10 -3.78
CA PHE A 143 -13.73 16.44 -4.28
C PHE A 143 -13.99 16.57 -5.78
N LYS A 144 -13.66 15.53 -6.56
CA LYS A 144 -13.99 15.52 -7.99
C LYS A 144 -15.49 15.51 -8.24
N GLY A 145 -16.28 14.80 -7.43
CA GLY A 145 -17.74 14.83 -7.51
C GLY A 145 -18.31 16.23 -7.29
N VAL A 146 -17.79 16.93 -6.27
CA VAL A 146 -18.14 18.33 -5.97
C VAL A 146 -17.74 19.26 -7.11
N LEU A 147 -16.51 19.12 -7.62
CA LEU A 147 -15.98 19.98 -8.68
C LEU A 147 -16.69 19.77 -10.03
N GLU A 148 -17.04 18.53 -10.37
CA GLU A 148 -17.84 18.23 -11.56
C GLU A 148 -19.23 18.86 -11.47
N PHE A 149 -19.87 18.80 -10.30
CA PHE A 149 -21.15 19.46 -10.07
C PHE A 149 -21.02 20.98 -10.21
N TRP A 150 -20.03 21.60 -9.54
CA TRP A 150 -19.78 23.04 -9.62
C TRP A 150 -19.54 23.50 -11.06
N ASN A 151 -18.74 22.77 -11.84
CA ASN A 151 -18.47 23.13 -13.22
C ASN A 151 -19.73 23.14 -14.11
N GLN A 152 -20.75 22.35 -13.80
CA GLN A 152 -22.01 22.34 -14.54
C GLN A 152 -22.98 23.44 -14.12
N VAL A 153 -22.91 23.90 -12.86
CA VAL A 153 -23.86 24.86 -12.29
C VAL A 153 -23.31 26.28 -12.33
N LYS A 154 -21.98 26.47 -12.25
CA LYS A 154 -21.34 27.80 -12.22
C LYS A 154 -21.64 28.68 -13.43
N GLU A 155 -21.90 28.08 -14.60
CA GLU A 155 -22.22 28.84 -15.82
C GLU A 155 -23.70 29.27 -15.87
N LYS A 156 -24.54 28.75 -14.96
CA LYS A 156 -25.99 28.99 -14.90
C LYS A 156 -26.40 29.85 -13.69
N LEU A 157 -25.44 30.19 -12.83
CA LEU A 157 -25.58 31.08 -11.68
C LEU A 157 -25.08 32.48 -12.06
#